data_AF-A0A5B9VZA4-F1
#
_entry.id   AF-A0A5B9VZA4-F1
#
_cell.length_a   1.000
_cell.length_b   1.000
_cell.length_c   1.000
_cell.angle_alpha   90.00
_cell.angle_beta   90.00
_cell.angle_gamma   90.00
#
_symmetry.space_group_name_H-M   'P 1'
#
loop_
_entity.id
_entity.type
_entity.pdbx_description
1 polymer ?
#
loop_
_entity_poly.entity_id
_entity_poly.type
_entity_poly.pdbx_seq_one_letter_code
_entity_poly.pdbx_strand_id
1 'polypeptide(L)'
;MRPAVHKLIAVILGVGGCLLAAGSSPGPASGRGGASGISADEYKAITAALRRFDLQLGPSEQAAIRELDSRLRKLPENESPRYLAVMRRYHDWLASLPDAVRQKVLDAPPSGRMAVVKQTVARYPVPSDETPYWLRLSEMGGGSPSELAAVVRVWGELTPEQRREVDRLPLVAAKRERIFKFGRAMKLAREIRPPDFRPEEWIPKAEARVDELRWIEGELQAPITRAEAKAEAASKTKGEAKAKLRPAVLERLALNLYFLSHPAAPVMADRLDAFFRTLPSWVQTGFDAYSADEARRKLTEIYRLVYPHPSEFRPATPARISPSPGKTDSSSSAPRPSPVGPKAAPAGSGASPF
;
A
#
# COMPACT_ATOMS: atom_id res chain seq x y z
N MET A 1 -17.57 19.09 -43.73
CA MET A 1 -16.83 17.83 -43.41
C MET A 1 -15.80 18.10 -42.33
N ARG A 2 -16.15 17.94 -41.04
CA ARG A 2 -15.21 17.98 -39.90
C ARG A 2 -15.69 17.03 -38.79
N PRO A 3 -15.26 15.75 -38.77
CA PRO A 3 -15.43 14.89 -37.60
C PRO A 3 -14.11 14.32 -37.02
N ALA A 4 -12.94 14.71 -37.54
CA ALA A 4 -11.67 14.06 -37.19
C ALA A 4 -11.01 14.55 -35.88
N VAL A 5 -11.43 15.70 -35.34
CA VAL A 5 -10.78 16.32 -34.16
C VAL A 5 -11.26 15.72 -32.83
N HIS A 6 -12.41 15.02 -32.82
CA HIS A 6 -13.02 14.50 -31.59
C HIS A 6 -12.38 13.21 -31.06
N LYS A 7 -11.54 12.53 -31.84
CA LYS A 7 -10.80 11.33 -31.40
C LYS A 7 -9.45 11.65 -30.75
N LEU A 8 -8.99 12.90 -30.86
CA LEU A 8 -7.65 13.36 -30.48
C LEU A 8 -7.41 13.34 -28.96
N ILE A 9 -8.46 13.43 -28.13
CA ILE A 9 -8.29 13.71 -26.70
C ILE A 9 -8.63 12.53 -25.79
N ALA A 10 -9.36 11.54 -26.28
CA ALA A 10 -9.61 10.29 -25.54
C ALA A 10 -8.37 9.39 -25.42
N VAL A 11 -7.38 9.55 -26.31
CA VAL A 11 -6.22 8.65 -26.39
C VAL A 11 -5.08 9.05 -25.44
N ILE A 12 -4.90 10.34 -25.16
CA ILE A 12 -3.88 10.81 -24.19
C ILE A 12 -4.15 10.23 -22.78
N LEU A 13 -5.41 9.89 -22.48
CA LEU A 13 -5.85 9.27 -21.23
C LEU A 13 -5.67 7.74 -21.17
N GLY A 14 -5.54 7.06 -22.32
CA GLY A 14 -5.32 5.60 -22.38
C GLY A 14 -3.85 5.19 -22.30
N VAL A 15 -2.93 6.09 -22.62
CA VAL A 15 -1.50 5.77 -22.74
C VAL A 15 -0.67 6.24 -21.53
N GLY A 16 -1.13 7.27 -20.80
CA GLY A 16 -0.52 7.69 -19.54
C GLY A 16 -0.66 6.67 -18.39
N GLY A 17 -1.66 5.79 -18.47
CA GLY A 17 -1.91 4.74 -17.45
C GLY A 17 -1.01 3.50 -17.56
N CYS A 18 -0.41 3.23 -18.72
CA CYS A 18 0.44 2.03 -18.90
C CYS A 18 1.94 2.28 -18.73
N LEU A 19 2.39 3.53 -18.58
CA LEU A 19 3.80 3.86 -18.30
C LEU A 19 4.12 4.05 -16.81
N LEU A 20 3.15 3.84 -15.91
CA LEU A 20 3.34 4.00 -14.46
C LEU A 20 3.10 2.72 -13.64
N ALA A 21 3.01 1.57 -14.31
CA ALA A 21 3.00 0.24 -13.68
C ALA A 21 4.32 -0.52 -13.89
N ALA A 22 5.44 0.20 -14.00
CA ALA A 22 6.79 -0.35 -13.82
C ALA A 22 7.32 0.19 -12.49
N GLY A 23 7.72 -0.73 -11.62
CA GLY A 23 7.96 -0.49 -10.22
C GLY A 23 9.03 0.58 -9.94
N SER A 24 8.84 1.26 -8.82
CA SER A 24 9.90 1.85 -8.03
C SER A 24 10.90 0.73 -7.68
N SER A 25 11.91 0.53 -8.53
CA SER A 25 13.10 -0.23 -8.20
C SER A 25 14.23 0.78 -8.04
N PRO A 26 14.71 1.06 -6.81
CA PRO A 26 15.90 1.87 -6.63
C PRO A 26 17.11 1.07 -7.14
N GLY A 27 17.85 1.65 -8.09
CA GLY A 27 19.02 1.00 -8.68
C GLY A 27 20.15 0.79 -7.65
N PRO A 28 20.94 -0.29 -7.76
CA PRO A 28 22.22 -0.39 -7.09
C PRO A 28 23.33 0.20 -7.97
N ALA A 29 24.16 1.08 -7.41
CA ALA A 29 25.45 1.39 -7.99
C ALA A 29 26.46 0.31 -7.56
N SER A 30 27.04 -0.35 -8.57
CA SER A 30 28.36 -0.99 -8.55
C SER A 30 28.48 -2.39 -7.94
N GLY A 31 28.00 -3.37 -8.68
CA GLY A 31 28.57 -4.73 -8.71
C GLY A 31 28.31 -5.35 -10.07
N ARG A 32 29.34 -5.51 -10.90
CA ARG A 32 29.24 -6.16 -12.22
C ARG A 32 28.69 -7.58 -12.03
N GLY A 33 27.47 -7.84 -12.49
CA GLY A 33 26.92 -9.19 -12.58
C GLY A 33 25.39 -9.22 -12.59
N GLY A 34 24.81 -9.40 -13.78
CA GLY A 34 23.43 -9.82 -13.95
C GLY A 34 22.48 -8.73 -14.45
N ALA A 35 22.25 -8.70 -15.77
CA ALA A 35 21.06 -8.10 -16.33
C ALA A 35 19.82 -8.85 -15.82
N SER A 36 19.17 -8.32 -14.78
CA SER A 36 17.79 -8.66 -14.41
C SER A 36 16.88 -7.76 -15.25
N GLY A 37 16.15 -8.23 -16.27
CA GLY A 37 15.37 -9.46 -16.32
C GLY A 37 13.89 -9.08 -16.19
N ILE A 38 13.42 -8.18 -17.06
CA ILE A 38 12.01 -7.80 -17.17
C ILE A 38 11.22 -9.11 -17.28
N SER A 39 10.24 -9.33 -16.40
CA SER A 39 9.45 -10.57 -16.44
C SER A 39 8.70 -10.66 -17.78
N ALA A 40 8.40 -11.87 -18.25
CA ALA A 40 7.71 -12.05 -19.53
C ALA A 40 6.36 -11.30 -19.58
N ASP A 41 5.68 -11.18 -18.44
CA ASP A 41 4.42 -10.46 -18.31
C ASP A 41 4.61 -8.94 -18.32
N GLU A 42 5.66 -8.44 -17.66
CA GLU A 42 6.03 -7.02 -17.69
C GLU A 42 6.48 -6.61 -19.10
N TYR A 43 7.22 -7.46 -19.80
CA TYR A 43 7.61 -7.21 -21.19
C TYR A 43 6.41 -7.16 -22.13
N LYS A 44 5.43 -8.06 -21.95
CA LYS A 44 4.16 -8.03 -22.70
C LYS A 44 3.37 -6.76 -22.39
N ALA A 45 3.31 -6.34 -21.13
CA ALA A 45 2.62 -5.12 -20.73
C ALA A 45 3.27 -3.87 -21.35
N ILE A 46 4.60 -3.76 -21.30
CA ILE A 46 5.36 -2.65 -21.91
C ILE A 46 5.18 -2.65 -23.43
N THR A 47 5.28 -3.80 -24.08
CA THR A 47 5.10 -3.90 -25.54
C THR A 47 3.68 -3.53 -25.96
N ALA A 48 2.67 -3.93 -25.19
CA ALA A 48 1.29 -3.55 -25.43
C ALA A 48 1.07 -2.04 -25.23
N ALA A 49 1.71 -1.44 -24.22
CA ALA A 49 1.66 0.00 -23.98
C ALA A 49 2.31 0.80 -25.11
N LEU A 50 3.49 0.37 -25.58
CA LEU A 50 4.20 0.98 -26.71
C LEU A 50 3.39 0.87 -28.00
N ARG A 51 2.80 -0.29 -28.28
CA ARG A 51 1.91 -0.46 -29.44
C ARG A 51 0.70 0.47 -29.37
N ARG A 52 0.09 0.66 -28.19
CA ARG A 52 -1.01 1.62 -28.03
C ARG A 52 -0.54 3.05 -28.29
N PHE A 53 0.63 3.42 -27.76
CA PHE A 53 1.24 4.72 -28.01
C PHE A 53 1.45 4.96 -29.52
N ASP A 54 2.06 4.01 -30.22
CA ASP A 54 2.40 4.15 -31.64
C ASP A 54 1.16 4.10 -32.56
N LEU A 55 0.13 3.32 -32.21
CA LEU A 55 -1.05 3.11 -33.05
C LEU A 55 -2.19 4.10 -32.80
N GLN A 56 -2.37 4.57 -31.56
CA GLN A 56 -3.52 5.39 -31.22
C GLN A 56 -3.23 6.90 -31.29
N LEU A 57 -1.97 7.31 -31.17
CA LEU A 57 -1.57 8.71 -31.18
C LEU A 57 -1.02 9.13 -32.55
N GLY A 58 -1.36 10.34 -32.99
CA GLY A 58 -0.78 10.93 -34.18
C GLY A 58 0.70 11.31 -34.01
N PRO A 59 1.47 11.46 -35.10
CA PRO A 59 2.91 11.77 -35.01
C PRO A 59 3.25 13.03 -34.20
N SER A 60 2.40 14.06 -34.26
CA SER A 60 2.56 15.30 -33.49
C SER A 60 2.38 15.09 -31.99
N GLU A 61 1.45 14.22 -31.59
CA GLU A 61 1.16 13.90 -30.19
C GLU A 61 2.28 13.04 -29.61
N GLN A 62 2.75 12.07 -30.38
CA GLN A 62 3.90 11.25 -30.00
C GLN A 62 5.15 12.12 -29.78
N ALA A 63 5.41 13.07 -30.67
CA ALA A 63 6.52 14.02 -30.53
C ALA A 63 6.37 14.88 -29.26
N ALA A 64 5.17 15.40 -28.99
CA ALA A 64 4.91 16.19 -27.78
C ALA A 64 5.13 15.40 -26.48
N ILE A 65 4.71 14.13 -26.44
CA ILE A 65 4.91 13.28 -25.25
C ILE A 65 6.39 12.91 -25.08
N ARG A 66 7.11 12.60 -26.17
CA ARG A 66 8.56 12.33 -26.11
C ARG A 66 9.34 13.56 -25.64
N GLU A 67 8.94 14.74 -26.07
CA GLU A 67 9.52 16.00 -25.59
C GLU A 67 9.24 16.23 -24.11
N LEU A 68 8.03 15.93 -23.64
CA LEU A 68 7.69 16.01 -22.22
C LEU A 68 8.51 15.03 -21.38
N ASP A 69 8.68 13.78 -21.84
CA ASP A 69 9.54 12.78 -21.19
C ASP A 69 11.00 13.25 -21.14
N SER A 70 11.53 13.78 -22.25
CA SER A 70 12.87 14.38 -22.32
C SER A 70 13.06 15.50 -21.30
N ARG A 71 12.05 16.38 -21.15
CA ARG A 71 12.08 17.46 -20.15
C ARG A 71 12.04 16.94 -18.73
N LEU A 72 11.22 15.93 -18.44
CA LEU A 72 11.16 15.30 -17.11
C LEU A 72 12.49 14.65 -16.72
N ARG A 73 13.18 13.99 -17.66
CA ARG A 73 14.50 13.37 -17.42
C ARG A 73 15.62 14.38 -17.17
N LYS A 74 15.47 15.61 -17.66
CA LYS A 74 16.43 16.70 -17.43
C LYS A 74 16.23 17.40 -16.08
N LEU A 75 15.12 17.12 -15.37
CA LEU A 75 14.90 17.67 -14.04
C LEU A 75 15.86 17.02 -13.02
N PRO A 76 16.22 17.75 -11.95
CA PRO A 76 16.89 17.17 -10.79
C PRO A 76 16.15 15.94 -10.24
N GLU A 77 16.88 14.95 -9.72
CA GLU A 77 16.31 13.70 -9.19
C GLU A 77 15.26 13.92 -8.08
N ASN A 78 15.37 15.02 -7.33
CA ASN A 78 14.42 15.40 -6.28
C ASN A 78 13.15 16.10 -6.81
N GLU A 79 13.16 16.60 -8.04
CA GLU A 79 12.02 17.33 -8.63
C GLU A 79 11.16 16.45 -9.54
N SER A 80 11.77 15.52 -10.27
CA SER A 80 11.05 14.60 -11.17
C SER A 80 9.88 13.86 -10.49
N PRO A 81 10.03 13.28 -9.27
CA PRO A 81 8.93 12.62 -8.57
C PRO A 81 7.75 13.57 -8.28
N ARG A 82 8.05 14.83 -7.94
CA ARG A 82 7.02 15.84 -7.63
C ARG A 82 6.20 16.19 -8.86
N TYR A 83 6.83 16.37 -10.03
CA TYR A 83 6.13 16.62 -11.28
C TYR A 83 5.29 15.44 -11.72
N LEU A 84 5.83 14.21 -11.62
CA LEU A 84 5.09 12.99 -11.93
C LEU A 84 3.85 12.82 -11.03
N ALA A 85 3.96 13.14 -9.74
CA ALA A 85 2.82 13.14 -8.81
C ALA A 85 1.72 14.14 -9.21
N VAL A 86 2.09 15.35 -9.65
CA VAL A 86 1.13 16.35 -10.16
C VAL A 86 0.43 15.84 -11.42
N MET A 87 1.17 15.24 -12.36
CA MET A 87 0.58 14.69 -13.59
C MET A 87 -0.40 13.56 -13.29
N ARG A 88 -0.04 12.66 -12.35
CA ARG A 88 -0.91 11.57 -11.91
C ARG A 88 -2.20 12.10 -11.28
N ARG A 89 -2.11 13.05 -10.34
CA ARG A 89 -3.29 13.70 -9.75
C ARG A 89 -4.20 14.33 -10.78
N TYR A 90 -3.63 15.05 -11.74
CA TYR A 90 -4.41 15.68 -12.79
C TYR A 90 -5.14 14.63 -13.64
N HIS A 91 -4.45 13.54 -13.99
CA HIS A 91 -5.04 12.42 -14.71
C HIS A 91 -6.20 11.78 -13.94
N ASP A 92 -5.98 11.45 -12.67
CA ASP A 92 -6.98 10.76 -11.83
C ASP A 92 -8.20 11.66 -11.58
N TRP A 93 -7.97 12.95 -11.32
CA TRP A 93 -9.03 13.95 -11.26
C TRP A 93 -9.83 14.00 -12.56
N LEU A 94 -9.16 14.13 -13.71
CA LEU A 94 -9.81 14.26 -15.00
C LEU A 94 -10.62 13.01 -15.37
N ALA A 95 -10.11 11.82 -15.02
CA ALA A 95 -10.79 10.55 -15.19
C ALA A 95 -12.05 10.42 -14.30
N SER A 96 -12.03 11.02 -13.10
CA SER A 96 -13.16 10.98 -12.16
C SER A 96 -14.33 11.91 -12.54
N LEU A 97 -14.12 12.85 -13.46
CA LEU A 97 -15.15 13.80 -13.86
C LEU A 97 -16.28 13.13 -14.67
N PRO A 98 -17.53 13.60 -14.55
CA PRO A 98 -18.60 13.21 -15.46
C PRO A 98 -18.21 13.48 -16.92
N ASP A 99 -18.61 12.58 -17.84
CA ASP A 99 -18.14 12.58 -19.23
C ASP A 99 -18.28 13.95 -19.93
N ALA A 100 -19.41 14.64 -19.74
CA ALA A 100 -19.65 15.97 -20.31
C ALA A 100 -18.68 17.04 -19.77
N VAL A 101 -18.36 16.98 -18.47
CA VAL A 101 -17.44 17.91 -17.81
C VAL A 101 -16.00 17.60 -18.21
N ARG A 102 -15.64 16.31 -18.27
CA ARG A 102 -14.35 15.84 -18.77
C ARG A 102 -14.13 16.34 -20.19
N GLN A 103 -15.09 16.13 -21.09
CA GLN A 103 -14.99 16.55 -22.49
C GLN A 103 -14.80 18.06 -22.63
N LYS A 104 -15.47 18.87 -21.81
CA LYS A 104 -15.27 20.33 -21.78
C LYS A 104 -13.82 20.74 -21.45
N VAL A 105 -13.16 20.05 -20.52
CA VAL A 105 -11.74 20.30 -20.19
C VAL A 105 -10.84 19.88 -21.36
N LEU A 106 -11.15 18.75 -21.97
CA LEU A 106 -10.41 18.17 -23.08
C LEU A 106 -10.46 19.05 -24.33
N ASP A 107 -11.65 19.50 -24.73
CA ASP A 107 -11.89 20.32 -25.93
C ASP A 107 -11.34 21.74 -25.81
N ALA A 108 -11.03 22.20 -24.58
CA ALA A 108 -10.45 23.51 -24.37
C ALA A 108 -9.05 23.59 -25.00
N PRO A 109 -8.73 24.69 -25.72
CA PRO A 109 -7.42 24.87 -26.34
C PRO A 109 -6.32 25.00 -25.26
N PRO A 110 -5.04 24.68 -25.56
CA PRO A 110 -3.97 24.70 -24.58
C PRO A 110 -3.85 26.02 -23.79
N SER A 111 -4.05 27.15 -24.46
CA SER A 111 -4.00 28.49 -23.85
C SER A 111 -5.15 28.78 -22.88
N GLY A 112 -6.33 28.16 -23.07
CA GLY A 112 -7.53 28.38 -22.25
C GLY A 112 -7.84 27.24 -21.27
N ARG A 113 -7.23 26.06 -21.46
CA ARG A 113 -7.52 24.86 -20.69
C ARG A 113 -7.34 25.06 -19.19
N MET A 114 -6.32 25.81 -18.77
CA MET A 114 -6.08 26.09 -17.35
C MET A 114 -7.20 26.92 -16.71
N ALA A 115 -7.84 27.83 -17.45
CA ALA A 115 -8.99 28.60 -16.94
C ALA A 115 -10.21 27.69 -16.74
N VAL A 116 -10.46 26.78 -17.69
CA VAL A 116 -11.53 25.77 -17.57
C VAL A 116 -11.26 24.84 -16.40
N VAL A 117 -10.02 24.37 -16.24
CA VAL A 117 -9.60 23.55 -15.08
C VAL A 117 -9.88 24.30 -13.78
N LYS A 118 -9.44 25.55 -13.63
CA LYS A 118 -9.71 26.35 -12.42
C LYS A 118 -11.20 26.47 -12.10
N GLN A 119 -12.04 26.70 -13.10
CA GLN A 119 -13.49 26.76 -12.92
C GLN A 119 -14.08 25.41 -12.50
N THR A 120 -13.64 24.33 -13.15
CA THR A 120 -14.13 22.97 -12.86
C THR A 120 -13.70 22.51 -11.47
N VAL A 121 -12.48 22.84 -11.05
CA VAL A 121 -11.95 22.46 -9.72
C VAL A 121 -12.77 23.05 -8.58
N ALA A 122 -13.39 24.22 -8.76
CA ALA A 122 -14.27 24.79 -7.74
C ALA A 122 -15.52 23.91 -7.46
N ARG A 123 -15.98 23.15 -8.45
CA ARG A 123 -17.16 22.29 -8.37
C ARG A 123 -16.82 20.80 -8.20
N TYR A 124 -15.68 20.39 -8.74
CA TYR A 124 -15.12 19.05 -8.67
C TYR A 124 -13.69 19.19 -8.16
N PRO A 125 -13.48 19.31 -6.84
CA PRO A 125 -12.14 19.53 -6.30
C PRO A 125 -11.19 18.42 -6.75
N VAL A 126 -9.96 18.80 -7.11
CA VAL A 126 -8.89 17.82 -7.36
C VAL A 126 -8.76 16.98 -6.10
N PRO A 127 -8.78 15.64 -6.20
CA PRO A 127 -8.35 14.79 -5.10
C PRO A 127 -6.93 15.24 -4.75
N SER A 128 -6.81 15.97 -3.66
CA SER A 128 -5.51 16.28 -3.10
C SER A 128 -4.80 14.96 -2.78
N ASP A 129 -3.46 14.96 -2.70
CA ASP A 129 -2.72 13.83 -2.08
C ASP A 129 -3.26 13.58 -0.65
N GLU A 130 -3.89 14.61 -0.12
CA GLU A 130 -4.90 14.50 0.91
C GLU A 130 -6.12 13.76 0.37
N THR A 131 -6.08 12.43 0.44
CA THR A 131 -7.25 11.57 0.63
C THR A 131 -8.37 12.40 1.26
N PRO A 132 -9.60 12.48 0.68
CA PRO A 132 -10.65 13.33 1.20
C PRO A 132 -10.71 13.21 2.72
N TYR A 133 -10.80 14.32 3.45
CA TYR A 133 -10.56 14.33 4.90
C TYR A 133 -11.36 13.23 5.64
N TRP A 134 -12.59 12.95 5.20
CA TRP A 134 -13.40 11.84 5.71
C TRP A 134 -12.88 10.43 5.37
N LEU A 135 -12.24 10.23 4.21
CA LEU A 135 -11.52 8.99 3.86
C LEU A 135 -10.23 8.85 4.67
N ARG A 136 -9.56 9.95 5.05
CA ARG A 136 -8.43 9.91 6.01
C ARG A 136 -8.90 9.46 7.39
N LEU A 137 -10.14 9.79 7.73
CA LEU A 137 -10.83 9.34 8.94
C LEU A 137 -11.41 7.91 8.82
N SER A 138 -11.49 7.35 7.61
CA SER A 138 -12.04 6.01 7.40
C SER A 138 -11.12 4.92 7.95
N GLU A 139 -11.72 3.92 8.60
CA GLU A 139 -11.01 2.83 9.28
C GLU A 139 -10.31 1.90 8.27
N MET A 140 -9.06 1.55 8.56
CA MET A 140 -8.20 0.68 7.74
C MET A 140 -8.62 -0.78 7.80
N GLY A 141 -9.05 -1.33 6.66
CA GLY A 141 -9.33 -2.77 6.52
C GLY A 141 -10.22 -3.35 7.64
N GLY A 142 -11.06 -2.50 8.28
CA GLY A 142 -11.89 -2.84 9.44
C GLY A 142 -11.42 -2.39 10.84
N GLY A 143 -10.42 -1.49 11.00
CA GLY A 143 -10.08 -0.89 12.31
C GLY A 143 -9.11 0.31 12.25
N SER A 144 -8.82 0.93 13.41
CA SER A 144 -7.99 2.14 13.50
C SER A 144 -6.48 1.86 13.34
N PRO A 145 -5.63 2.89 13.09
CA PRO A 145 -4.18 2.72 13.10
C PRO A 145 -3.63 2.13 14.40
N SER A 146 -4.17 2.54 15.54
CA SER A 146 -3.80 1.97 16.84
C SER A 146 -4.17 0.50 16.98
N GLU A 147 -5.34 0.12 16.50
CA GLU A 147 -5.79 -1.28 16.51
C GLU A 147 -4.93 -2.13 15.58
N LEU A 148 -4.64 -1.63 14.37
CA LEU A 148 -3.83 -2.34 13.39
C LEU A 148 -2.37 -2.47 13.86
N ALA A 149 -1.80 -1.43 14.47
CA ALA A 149 -0.48 -1.51 15.09
C ALA A 149 -0.42 -2.58 16.20
N ALA A 150 -1.46 -2.68 17.03
CA ALA A 150 -1.56 -3.74 18.02
C ALA A 150 -1.63 -5.13 17.37
N VAL A 151 -2.44 -5.29 16.31
CA VAL A 151 -2.51 -6.54 15.53
C VAL A 151 -1.13 -6.92 14.99
N VAL A 152 -0.41 -5.98 14.39
CA VAL A 152 0.93 -6.23 13.83
C VAL A 152 1.93 -6.60 14.92
N ARG A 153 1.91 -5.90 16.05
CA ARG A 153 2.76 -6.21 17.20
C ARG A 153 2.50 -7.63 17.71
N VAL A 154 1.24 -8.00 17.94
CA VAL A 154 0.89 -9.36 18.37
C VAL A 154 1.30 -10.38 17.31
N TRP A 155 1.04 -10.11 16.03
CA TRP A 155 1.43 -11.00 14.93
C TRP A 155 2.92 -11.31 14.89
N GLY A 156 3.76 -10.30 15.16
CA GLY A 156 5.21 -10.45 15.27
C GLY A 156 5.62 -11.47 16.34
N GLU A 157 4.88 -11.52 17.46
CA GLU A 157 5.12 -12.42 18.60
C GLU A 157 4.48 -13.82 18.43
N LEU A 158 3.57 -14.00 17.47
CA LEU A 158 2.92 -15.31 17.26
C LEU A 158 3.89 -16.35 16.69
N THR A 159 3.79 -17.58 17.18
CA THR A 159 4.48 -18.74 16.58
C THR A 159 3.90 -19.10 15.20
N PRO A 160 4.64 -19.84 14.35
CA PRO A 160 4.11 -20.29 13.06
C PRO A 160 2.79 -21.07 13.17
N GLU A 161 2.61 -21.87 14.21
CA GLU A 161 1.39 -22.65 14.47
C GLU A 161 0.22 -21.73 14.81
N GLN A 162 0.44 -20.73 15.67
CA GLN A 162 -0.57 -19.73 16.03
C GLN A 162 -0.96 -18.89 14.82
N ARG A 163 0.00 -18.51 13.96
CA ARG A 163 -0.29 -17.79 12.70
C ARG A 163 -1.16 -18.62 11.76
N ARG A 164 -0.82 -19.91 11.58
CA ARG A 164 -1.65 -20.84 10.80
C ARG A 164 -3.06 -20.99 11.37
N GLU A 165 -3.19 -21.01 12.69
CA GLU A 165 -4.50 -21.07 13.36
C GLU A 165 -5.37 -19.85 13.01
N VAL A 166 -4.80 -18.65 13.08
CA VAL A 166 -5.49 -17.42 12.67
C VAL A 166 -5.85 -17.47 11.18
N ASP A 167 -4.93 -17.91 10.33
CA ASP A 167 -5.14 -17.86 8.88
C ASP A 167 -6.24 -18.80 8.38
N ARG A 168 -6.52 -19.89 9.10
CA ARG A 168 -7.61 -20.83 8.81
C ARG A 168 -9.00 -20.23 9.03
N LEU A 169 -9.14 -19.15 9.79
CA LEU A 169 -10.44 -18.54 10.04
C LEU A 169 -10.95 -17.83 8.76
N PRO A 170 -12.23 -18.01 8.38
CA PRO A 170 -12.73 -17.48 7.11
C PRO A 170 -12.95 -15.96 7.13
N LEU A 171 -13.32 -15.41 8.28
CA LEU A 171 -13.70 -14.00 8.40
C LEU A 171 -12.57 -13.16 9.01
N VAL A 172 -12.26 -12.02 8.40
CA VAL A 172 -11.26 -11.06 8.92
C VAL A 172 -11.57 -10.62 10.35
N ALA A 173 -12.85 -10.42 10.68
CA ALA A 173 -13.28 -10.10 12.04
C ALA A 173 -12.92 -11.21 13.05
N ALA A 174 -13.08 -12.49 12.66
CA ALA A 174 -12.70 -13.62 13.50
C ALA A 174 -11.17 -13.73 13.63
N LYS A 175 -10.42 -13.48 12.54
CA LYS A 175 -8.95 -13.40 12.57
C LYS A 175 -8.46 -12.37 13.58
N ARG A 176 -9.02 -11.16 13.54
CA ARG A 176 -8.70 -10.05 14.47
C ARG A 176 -9.00 -10.42 15.92
N GLU A 177 -10.19 -10.94 16.21
CA GLU A 177 -10.54 -11.33 17.59
C GLU A 177 -9.61 -12.45 18.09
N ARG A 178 -9.21 -13.39 17.23
CA ARG A 178 -8.26 -14.44 17.60
C ARG A 178 -6.88 -13.87 17.93
N ILE A 179 -6.40 -12.92 17.14
CA ILE A 179 -5.16 -12.19 17.45
C ILE A 179 -5.28 -11.46 18.78
N PHE A 180 -6.38 -10.76 19.07
CA PHE A 180 -6.55 -10.10 20.36
C PHE A 180 -6.61 -11.07 21.55
N LYS A 181 -7.13 -12.29 21.37
CA LYS A 181 -7.04 -13.34 22.40
C LYS A 181 -5.59 -13.70 22.70
N PHE A 182 -4.74 -13.85 21.67
CA PHE A 182 -3.30 -14.07 21.87
C PHE A 182 -2.63 -12.86 22.53
N GLY A 183 -2.94 -11.65 22.08
CA GLY A 183 -2.44 -10.42 22.68
C GLY A 183 -2.75 -10.31 24.18
N ARG A 184 -3.99 -10.65 24.58
CA ARG A 184 -4.39 -10.70 26.01
C ARG A 184 -3.54 -11.70 26.80
N ALA A 185 -3.30 -12.89 26.27
CA ALA A 185 -2.46 -13.90 26.92
C ALA A 185 -1.00 -13.43 27.08
N MET A 186 -0.51 -12.64 26.13
CA MET A 186 0.83 -12.02 26.14
C MET A 186 0.88 -10.69 26.92
N LYS A 187 -0.23 -10.24 27.51
CA LYS A 187 -0.37 -8.91 28.16
C LYS A 187 -0.03 -7.73 27.24
N LEU A 188 -0.27 -7.89 25.94
CA LEU A 188 -0.14 -6.82 24.95
C LEU A 188 -1.42 -6.00 24.90
N ALA A 189 -1.27 -4.67 24.75
CA ALA A 189 -2.39 -3.76 24.64
C ALA A 189 -3.21 -4.04 23.36
N ARG A 190 -4.55 -3.90 23.46
CA ARG A 190 -5.46 -4.05 22.32
C ARG A 190 -5.30 -2.93 21.30
N GLU A 191 -4.86 -1.76 21.74
CA GLU A 191 -4.61 -0.57 20.92
C GLU A 191 -3.27 0.03 21.35
N ILE A 192 -2.44 0.41 20.38
CA ILE A 192 -1.19 1.14 20.64
C ILE A 192 -1.44 2.61 20.32
N ARG A 193 -1.36 3.48 21.33
CA ARG A 193 -1.59 4.92 21.16
C ARG A 193 -0.25 5.68 21.17
N PRO A 194 -0.17 6.82 20.46
CA PRO A 194 0.94 7.74 20.62
C PRO A 194 1.07 8.18 22.09
N PRO A 195 2.30 8.35 22.62
CA PRO A 195 2.53 8.64 24.03
C PRO A 195 2.02 10.02 24.47
N ASP A 196 1.89 10.94 23.51
CA ASP A 196 1.42 12.31 23.63
C ASP A 196 -0.05 12.47 23.24
N PHE A 197 -0.72 11.41 22.77
CA PHE A 197 -2.15 11.45 22.51
C PHE A 197 -2.94 11.56 23.83
N ARG A 198 -3.82 12.55 23.92
CA ARG A 198 -4.72 12.79 25.08
C ARG A 198 -6.18 12.80 24.61
N PRO A 199 -6.97 11.76 24.93
CA PRO A 199 -8.37 11.69 24.50
C PRO A 199 -9.18 12.94 24.84
N GLU A 200 -8.92 13.55 25.99
CA GLU A 200 -9.62 14.73 26.51
C GLU A 200 -9.43 15.96 25.63
N GLU A 201 -8.30 16.04 24.91
CA GLU A 201 -7.99 17.13 23.99
C GLU A 201 -8.54 16.86 22.57
N TRP A 202 -8.46 15.60 22.12
CA TRP A 202 -8.72 15.26 20.72
C TRP A 202 -10.16 14.85 20.44
N ILE A 203 -10.88 14.29 21.42
CA ILE A 203 -12.30 13.93 21.26
C ILE A 203 -13.15 15.18 20.95
N PRO A 204 -13.07 16.29 21.71
CA PRO A 204 -13.85 17.49 21.39
C PRO A 204 -13.53 18.07 20.00
N LYS A 205 -12.25 18.01 19.59
CA LYS A 205 -11.85 18.42 18.24
C LYS A 205 -12.46 17.51 17.17
N ALA A 206 -12.50 16.20 17.41
CA ALA A 206 -13.13 15.25 16.49
C ALA A 206 -14.64 15.47 16.39
N GLU A 207 -15.32 15.72 17.51
CA GLU A 207 -16.74 16.08 17.53
C GLU A 207 -17.01 17.35 16.73
N ALA A 208 -16.25 18.43 16.97
CA ALA A 208 -16.37 19.67 16.21
C ALA A 208 -16.15 19.44 14.70
N ARG A 209 -15.21 18.58 14.32
CA ARG A 209 -14.98 18.22 12.91
C ARG A 209 -16.11 17.40 12.31
N VAL A 210 -16.72 16.49 13.07
CA VAL A 210 -17.93 15.78 12.62
C VAL A 210 -19.06 16.78 12.41
N ASP A 211 -19.24 17.73 13.32
CA ASP A 211 -20.25 18.77 13.21
C ASP A 211 -20.02 19.65 11.97
N GLU A 212 -18.78 20.08 11.70
CA GLU A 212 -18.42 20.77 10.45
C GLU A 212 -18.78 19.97 9.20
N LEU A 213 -18.47 18.67 9.19
CA LEU A 213 -18.80 17.78 8.07
C LEU A 213 -20.31 17.61 7.86
N ARG A 214 -21.13 17.78 8.92
CA ARG A 214 -22.60 17.80 8.78
C ARG A 214 -23.09 19.04 8.03
N TRP A 215 -22.33 20.13 7.96
CA TRP A 215 -22.74 21.32 7.20
C TRP A 215 -22.38 21.26 5.72
N ILE A 216 -21.54 20.30 5.31
CA ILE A 216 -21.16 20.11 3.91
C ILE A 216 -22.22 19.23 3.22
N GLU A 217 -23.06 19.83 2.37
CA GLU A 217 -24.07 19.08 1.62
C GLU A 217 -23.44 18.08 0.63
N GLY A 218 -24.05 16.89 0.50
CA GLY A 218 -23.75 15.92 -0.57
C GLY A 218 -23.15 14.59 -0.10
N GLU A 219 -22.43 13.92 -1.01
CA GLU A 219 -21.91 12.55 -0.81
C GLU A 219 -20.93 12.39 0.37
N LEU A 220 -20.40 13.51 0.88
CA LEU A 220 -19.46 13.55 2.01
C LEU A 220 -20.14 13.28 3.36
N GLN A 221 -21.45 13.50 3.49
CA GLN A 221 -22.22 13.17 4.69
C GLN A 221 -22.54 11.67 4.80
N ALA A 222 -22.69 10.97 3.67
CA ALA A 222 -23.23 9.62 3.64
C ALA A 222 -22.51 8.61 4.57
N PRO A 223 -21.17 8.62 4.71
CA PRO A 223 -20.47 7.76 5.66
C PRO A 223 -20.80 8.08 7.12
N ILE A 224 -20.92 9.36 7.48
CA ILE A 224 -21.26 9.82 8.83
C ILE A 224 -22.70 9.42 9.15
N THR A 225 -23.64 9.70 8.24
CA THR A 225 -25.05 9.33 8.39
C THR A 225 -25.21 7.81 8.51
N ARG A 226 -24.45 7.00 7.76
CA ARG A 226 -24.45 5.54 7.91
C ARG A 226 -23.90 5.09 9.26
N ALA A 227 -22.83 5.73 9.75
CA ALA A 227 -22.25 5.42 11.05
C ALA A 227 -23.22 5.77 12.20
N GLU A 228 -23.88 6.93 12.11
CA GLU A 228 -24.91 7.38 13.05
C GLU A 228 -26.15 6.48 13.02
N ALA A 229 -26.66 6.13 11.84
CA ALA A 229 -27.78 5.20 11.69
C ALA A 229 -27.46 3.82 12.29
N LYS A 230 -26.23 3.32 12.11
CA LYS A 230 -25.77 2.07 12.73
C LYS A 230 -25.58 2.20 14.24
N ALA A 231 -25.22 3.39 14.73
CA ALA A 231 -25.18 3.67 16.16
C ALA A 231 -26.60 3.68 16.75
N GLU A 232 -27.54 4.40 16.12
CA GLU A 232 -28.94 4.51 16.51
C GLU A 232 -29.65 3.15 16.53
N ALA A 233 -29.43 2.32 15.50
CA ALA A 233 -30.00 0.97 15.43
C ALA A 233 -29.59 0.10 16.63
N ALA A 234 -28.41 0.33 17.23
CA ALA A 234 -27.96 -0.40 18.40
C ALA A 234 -28.26 0.28 19.74
N SER A 235 -28.61 1.56 19.75
CA SER A 235 -29.05 2.28 20.96
C SER A 235 -30.56 2.25 21.16
N LYS A 236 -31.35 1.98 20.11
CA LYS A 236 -32.81 1.67 20.24
C LYS A 236 -33.09 0.49 21.17
N THR A 237 -32.12 -0.39 21.41
CA THR A 237 -32.19 -1.47 22.40
C THR A 237 -31.97 -1.00 23.85
N LYS A 238 -31.55 0.25 24.08
CA LYS A 238 -31.19 0.82 25.39
C LYS A 238 -31.92 2.13 25.77
N GLY A 239 -32.81 2.66 24.94
CA GLY A 239 -33.68 3.79 25.30
C GLY A 239 -33.05 5.18 25.32
N GLU A 240 -31.91 5.40 24.66
CA GLU A 240 -31.25 6.73 24.60
C GLU A 240 -31.75 7.58 23.41
N ALA A 241 -32.10 8.84 23.68
CA ALA A 241 -32.91 9.69 22.79
C ALA A 241 -32.13 10.58 21.79
N LYS A 242 -30.82 10.39 21.58
CA LYS A 242 -30.08 11.06 20.49
C LYS A 242 -29.05 10.12 19.87
N ALA A 243 -29.00 10.08 18.54
CA ALA A 243 -27.97 9.37 17.77
C ALA A 243 -26.62 10.10 17.90
N LYS A 244 -25.99 10.00 19.07
CA LYS A 244 -24.59 10.38 19.23
C LYS A 244 -23.72 9.28 18.63
N LEU A 245 -22.63 9.67 17.96
CA LEU A 245 -21.59 8.73 17.60
C LEU A 245 -21.13 8.00 18.86
N ARG A 246 -20.93 6.68 18.75
CA ARG A 246 -20.48 5.88 19.89
C ARG A 246 -19.11 6.41 20.35
N PRO A 247 -18.81 6.43 21.67
CA PRO A 247 -17.52 6.91 22.18
C PRO A 247 -16.32 6.27 21.50
N ALA A 248 -16.38 4.95 21.24
CA ALA A 248 -15.33 4.23 20.52
C ALA A 248 -15.11 4.72 19.08
N VAL A 249 -16.15 5.18 18.38
CA VAL A 249 -16.01 5.77 17.04
C VAL A 249 -15.36 7.15 17.14
N LEU A 250 -15.79 7.97 18.10
CA LEU A 250 -15.20 9.29 18.34
C LEU A 250 -13.73 9.20 18.73
N GLU A 251 -13.35 8.27 19.60
CA GLU A 251 -11.95 8.02 19.95
C GLU A 251 -11.09 7.68 18.73
N ARG A 252 -11.61 6.87 17.80
CA ARG A 252 -10.90 6.51 16.57
C ARG A 252 -10.78 7.71 15.62
N LEU A 253 -11.83 8.51 15.50
CA LEU A 253 -11.79 9.75 14.72
C LEU A 253 -10.79 10.75 15.32
N ALA A 254 -10.77 10.89 16.65
CA ALA A 254 -9.83 11.72 17.38
C ALA A 254 -8.37 11.29 17.14
N LEU A 255 -8.11 9.98 17.16
CA LEU A 255 -6.80 9.44 16.85
C LEU A 255 -6.38 9.70 15.39
N ASN A 256 -7.30 9.51 14.43
CA ASN A 256 -7.02 9.82 13.02
C ASN A 256 -6.73 11.31 12.84
N LEU A 257 -7.51 12.18 13.49
CA LEU A 257 -7.29 13.63 13.50
C LEU A 257 -5.94 14.02 14.14
N TYR A 258 -5.53 13.31 15.19
CA TYR A 258 -4.21 13.48 15.80
C TYR A 258 -3.11 13.24 14.76
N PHE A 259 -3.14 12.11 14.03
CA PHE A 259 -2.12 11.78 13.02
C PHE A 259 -2.12 12.74 11.82
N LEU A 260 -3.26 13.33 11.48
CA LEU A 260 -3.32 14.38 10.47
C LEU A 260 -2.66 15.67 10.92
N SER A 261 -2.76 15.99 12.22
CA SER A 261 -2.14 17.18 12.80
C SER A 261 -0.66 16.96 13.15
N HIS A 262 -0.29 15.71 13.42
CA HIS A 262 1.04 15.26 13.84
C HIS A 262 1.50 14.14 12.90
N PRO A 263 1.94 14.48 11.67
CA PRO A 263 2.38 13.47 10.72
C PRO A 263 3.53 12.66 11.31
N ALA A 264 3.44 11.35 11.17
CA ALA A 264 4.44 10.42 11.69
C ALA A 264 5.82 10.69 11.05
N ALA A 265 6.88 10.52 11.84
CA ALA A 265 8.25 10.69 11.35
C ALA A 265 8.50 9.79 10.11
N PRO A 266 9.11 10.33 9.04
CA PRO A 266 9.25 9.61 7.78
C PRO A 266 10.04 8.31 7.96
N VAL A 267 9.71 7.31 7.14
CA VAL A 267 10.38 6.01 7.09
C VAL A 267 10.86 5.77 5.66
N MET A 268 12.07 5.23 5.52
CA MET A 268 12.63 4.89 4.21
C MET A 268 11.75 3.87 3.48
N ALA A 269 11.59 4.04 2.17
CA ALA A 269 10.73 3.19 1.34
C ALA A 269 11.06 1.70 1.49
N ASP A 270 12.33 1.33 1.39
CA ASP A 270 12.78 -0.07 1.50
C ASP A 270 12.43 -0.71 2.86
N ARG A 271 12.42 0.10 3.94
CA ARG A 271 12.04 -0.38 5.28
C ARG A 271 10.54 -0.57 5.40
N LEU A 272 9.75 0.33 4.81
CA LEU A 272 8.31 0.17 4.74
C LEU A 272 7.95 -1.08 3.94
N ASP A 273 8.61 -1.32 2.81
CA ASP A 273 8.38 -2.52 1.99
C ASP A 273 8.77 -3.80 2.74
N ALA A 274 9.92 -3.81 3.42
CA ALA A 274 10.32 -4.94 4.26
C ALA A 274 9.32 -5.20 5.39
N PHE A 275 8.83 -4.13 6.05
CA PHE A 275 7.81 -4.22 7.09
C PHE A 275 6.48 -4.73 6.53
N PHE A 276 6.02 -4.19 5.40
CA PHE A 276 4.76 -4.58 4.74
C PHE A 276 4.72 -6.07 4.42
N ARG A 277 5.84 -6.64 3.94
CA ARG A 277 5.97 -8.07 3.65
C ARG A 277 5.87 -8.97 4.88
N THR A 278 6.08 -8.45 6.08
CA THR A 278 5.92 -9.22 7.33
C THR A 278 4.49 -9.24 7.87
N LEU A 279 3.63 -8.35 7.35
CA LEU A 279 2.24 -8.27 7.77
C LEU A 279 1.46 -9.53 7.32
N PRO A 280 0.39 -9.92 8.02
CA PRO A 280 -0.51 -10.96 7.53
C PRO A 280 -1.05 -10.62 6.13
N SER A 281 -1.22 -11.61 5.26
CA SER A 281 -1.71 -11.38 3.88
C SER A 281 -3.06 -10.66 3.85
N TRP A 282 -3.97 -10.99 4.76
CA TRP A 282 -5.28 -10.34 4.87
C TRP A 282 -5.20 -8.89 5.36
N VAL A 283 -4.10 -8.49 6.02
CA VAL A 283 -3.80 -7.08 6.32
C VAL A 283 -3.26 -6.40 5.06
N GLN A 284 -2.33 -7.05 4.35
CA GLN A 284 -1.75 -6.52 3.11
C GLN A 284 -2.83 -6.22 2.07
N THR A 285 -3.79 -7.13 1.85
CA THR A 285 -4.91 -6.91 0.92
C THR A 285 -5.82 -5.75 1.33
N GLY A 286 -5.81 -5.37 2.62
CA GLY A 286 -6.54 -4.19 3.09
C GLY A 286 -5.96 -2.88 2.55
N PHE A 287 -4.70 -2.88 2.08
CA PHE A 287 -4.06 -1.72 1.49
C PHE A 287 -4.37 -1.52 0.01
N ASP A 288 -4.86 -2.55 -0.68
CA ASP A 288 -5.16 -2.52 -2.12
C ASP A 288 -6.29 -1.53 -2.46
N ALA A 289 -7.11 -1.14 -1.47
CA ALA A 289 -8.18 -0.18 -1.62
C ALA A 289 -7.70 1.29 -1.61
N TYR A 290 -6.42 1.55 -1.31
CA TYR A 290 -5.87 2.90 -1.21
C TYR A 290 -4.97 3.24 -2.40
N SER A 291 -4.81 4.54 -2.66
CA SER A 291 -3.72 5.01 -3.52
C SER A 291 -2.36 4.69 -2.89
N ALA A 292 -1.31 4.61 -3.71
CA ALA A 292 0.03 4.30 -3.24
C ALA A 292 0.52 5.26 -2.13
N ASP A 293 0.17 6.55 -2.23
CA ASP A 293 0.58 7.57 -1.26
C ASP A 293 -0.17 7.44 0.06
N GLU A 294 -1.48 7.17 0.02
CA GLU A 294 -2.28 6.96 1.24
C GLU A 294 -1.90 5.64 1.91
N ALA A 295 -1.66 4.58 1.13
CA ALA A 295 -1.15 3.31 1.64
C ALA A 295 0.18 3.52 2.36
N ARG A 296 1.12 4.26 1.75
CA ARG A 296 2.43 4.59 2.35
C ARG A 296 2.28 5.41 3.63
N ARG A 297 1.43 6.44 3.64
CA ARG A 297 1.16 7.28 4.82
C ARG A 297 0.64 6.43 5.97
N LYS A 298 -0.42 5.66 5.73
CA LYS A 298 -1.03 4.75 6.71
C LYS A 298 -0.05 3.71 7.24
N LEU A 299 0.73 3.11 6.34
CA LEU A 299 1.75 2.14 6.72
C LEU A 299 2.85 2.79 7.60
N THR A 300 3.21 4.03 7.32
CA THR A 300 4.15 4.82 8.13
C THR A 300 3.61 5.08 9.53
N GLU A 301 2.32 5.43 9.66
CA GLU A 301 1.65 5.62 10.96
C GLU A 301 1.70 4.33 11.79
N ILE A 302 1.32 3.19 11.20
CA ILE A 302 1.36 1.87 11.86
C ILE A 302 2.81 1.52 12.24
N TYR A 303 3.76 1.74 11.33
CA TYR A 303 5.17 1.48 11.56
C TYR A 303 5.67 2.26 12.79
N ARG A 304 5.36 3.56 12.89
CA ARG A 304 5.84 4.41 13.98
C ARG A 304 5.12 4.17 15.30
N LEU A 305 3.89 3.64 15.26
CA LEU A 305 3.23 3.13 16.47
C LEU A 305 3.92 1.88 17.01
N VAL A 306 4.34 0.96 16.13
CA VAL A 306 5.04 -0.27 16.55
C VAL A 306 6.51 0.00 16.91
N TYR A 307 7.16 0.89 16.17
CA TYR A 307 8.56 1.29 16.32
C TYR A 307 8.67 2.82 16.46
N PRO A 308 8.43 3.36 17.67
CA PRO A 308 8.55 4.80 17.92
C PRO A 308 9.97 5.30 17.62
N HIS A 309 10.07 6.41 16.91
CA HIS A 309 11.36 7.02 16.59
C HIS A 309 12.18 7.29 17.87
N PRO A 310 13.48 6.96 17.93
CA PRO A 310 14.37 6.53 16.83
C PRO A 310 14.47 5.01 16.61
N SER A 311 13.60 4.21 17.22
CA SER A 311 13.56 2.76 16.99
C SER A 311 13.12 2.43 15.57
N GLU A 312 13.71 1.38 15.00
CA GLU A 312 13.49 0.99 13.60
C GLU A 312 13.30 -0.52 13.50
N PHE A 313 12.39 -0.94 12.62
CA PHE A 313 12.18 -2.34 12.25
C PHE A 313 13.46 -2.95 11.69
N ARG A 314 13.84 -4.10 12.26
CA ARG A 314 14.95 -4.92 11.76
C ARG A 314 14.37 -6.24 11.26
N PRO A 315 14.34 -6.49 9.94
CA PRO A 315 13.92 -7.79 9.45
C PRO A 315 14.83 -8.85 10.05
N ALA A 316 14.24 -9.94 10.56
CA ALA A 316 15.01 -11.07 11.03
C ALA A 316 15.91 -11.53 9.88
N THR A 317 17.21 -11.30 10.02
CA THR A 317 18.17 -11.77 9.03
C THR A 317 18.08 -13.29 9.07
N PRO A 318 17.76 -13.99 7.95
CA PRO A 318 17.79 -15.44 7.96
C PRO A 318 19.19 -15.83 8.42
N ALA A 319 19.26 -16.65 9.49
CA ALA A 319 20.51 -17.07 10.07
C ALA A 319 21.40 -17.59 8.94
N ARG A 320 22.47 -16.84 8.65
CA ARG A 320 23.47 -17.24 7.67
C ARG A 320 24.04 -18.53 8.25
N ILE A 321 23.69 -19.67 7.65
CA ILE A 321 24.26 -20.96 7.99
C ILE A 321 25.76 -20.75 7.85
N SER A 322 26.43 -20.59 8.98
CA SER A 322 27.88 -20.49 8.99
C SER A 322 28.38 -21.84 8.50
N PRO A 323 29.20 -21.90 7.44
CA PRO A 323 29.83 -23.16 7.08
C PRO A 323 30.59 -23.62 8.31
N SER A 324 30.20 -24.79 8.83
CA SER A 324 30.83 -25.42 9.96
C SER A 324 32.35 -25.48 9.71
N PRO A 325 33.21 -25.06 10.65
CA PRO A 325 34.64 -25.15 10.44
C PRO A 325 35.00 -26.63 10.28
N GLY A 326 35.55 -26.96 9.11
CA GLY A 326 35.98 -28.29 8.76
C GLY A 326 36.89 -28.84 9.86
N LYS A 327 36.50 -29.99 10.42
CA LYS A 327 37.42 -30.86 11.17
C LYS A 327 38.58 -31.18 10.24
N THR A 328 39.74 -30.64 10.59
CA THR A 328 41.04 -31.14 10.14
C THR A 328 41.22 -32.50 10.81
N ASP A 329 41.03 -33.57 10.05
CA ASP A 329 41.45 -34.91 10.44
C ASP A 329 42.98 -34.96 10.47
N SER A 330 43.55 -34.79 11.66
CA SER A 330 44.94 -35.11 11.94
C SER A 330 45.08 -36.61 12.16
N SER A 331 45.70 -37.26 11.18
CA SER A 331 46.14 -38.64 11.17
C SER A 331 46.95 -39.04 12.41
N SER A 332 46.58 -40.15 13.04
CA SER A 332 47.47 -40.95 13.89
C SER A 332 47.48 -42.39 13.41
N SER A 333 48.66 -42.84 13.01
CA SER A 333 49.02 -44.15 12.48
C SER A 333 49.10 -45.24 13.55
N ALA A 334 48.54 -46.43 13.29
CA ALA A 334 49.05 -47.72 13.78
C ALA A 334 48.48 -48.89 12.94
N PRO A 335 49.15 -50.06 12.87
CA PRO A 335 49.32 -50.81 11.63
C PRO A 335 48.37 -52.00 11.39
N ARG A 336 48.30 -52.36 10.10
CA ARG A 336 47.72 -53.57 9.47
C ARG A 336 48.04 -54.89 10.18
N PRO A 337 47.16 -55.89 9.96
CA PRO A 337 47.60 -57.09 9.24
C PRO A 337 46.82 -57.30 7.94
N SER A 338 47.49 -57.99 7.01
CA SER A 338 47.08 -58.20 5.61
C SER A 338 46.34 -59.56 5.44
N PRO A 339 46.16 -60.12 4.23
CA PRO A 339 44.84 -60.34 3.64
C PRO A 339 44.51 -61.82 3.37
N VAL A 340 43.23 -62.16 3.18
CA VAL A 340 42.85 -63.42 2.51
C VAL A 340 41.72 -63.18 1.53
N GLY A 341 42.06 -63.26 0.25
CA GLY A 341 41.44 -64.20 -0.70
C GLY A 341 40.03 -63.89 -1.25
N PRO A 342 39.86 -63.84 -2.59
CA PRO A 342 38.62 -63.40 -3.24
C PRO A 342 37.65 -64.58 -3.52
N LYS A 343 36.36 -64.29 -3.67
CA LYS A 343 35.46 -65.17 -4.42
C LYS A 343 34.42 -64.41 -5.25
N ALA A 344 34.69 -64.46 -6.55
CA ALA A 344 33.84 -64.44 -7.74
C ALA A 344 32.35 -64.05 -7.63
N ALA A 345 31.95 -63.16 -8.54
CA ALA A 345 30.61 -63.00 -9.09
C ALA A 345 30.14 -64.30 -9.81
N PRO A 346 28.85 -64.46 -10.15
CA PRO A 346 28.36 -63.83 -11.39
C PRO A 346 26.87 -63.39 -11.43
N ALA A 347 26.64 -62.42 -12.31
CA ALA A 347 25.58 -62.29 -13.32
C ALA A 347 24.08 -62.52 -13.00
N GLY A 348 23.28 -61.56 -13.47
CA GLY A 348 21.84 -61.65 -13.72
C GLY A 348 21.22 -60.26 -13.71
N SER A 349 21.27 -59.48 -14.79
CA SER A 349 20.32 -59.46 -15.90
C SER A 349 18.86 -59.34 -15.46
N GLY A 350 18.19 -58.22 -15.77
CA GLY A 350 16.73 -58.13 -15.63
C GLY A 350 16.16 -56.73 -15.48
N ALA A 351 16.07 -56.01 -16.60
CA ALA A 351 14.89 -55.27 -17.07
C ALA A 351 14.01 -54.47 -16.07
N SER A 352 14.05 -53.13 -16.24
CA SER A 352 12.86 -52.26 -16.29
C SER A 352 11.84 -52.80 -17.32
N PRO A 353 10.52 -52.52 -17.20
CA PRO A 353 9.99 -51.15 -17.03
C PRO A 353 8.73 -50.99 -16.16
N PHE A 354 8.67 -49.87 -15.44
CA PHE A 354 7.50 -49.00 -15.36
C PHE A 354 7.98 -47.56 -15.14
#